data_AF-A0A9W6QPB1-F1
#
_entry.id   AF-A0A9W6QPB1-F1
#
_cell.length_a   1.000
_cell.length_b   1.000
_cell.length_c   1.000
_cell.angle_alpha   90.00
_cell.angle_beta   90.00
_cell.angle_gamma   90.00
#
_symmetry.space_group_name_H-M   'P 1'
#
loop_
_entity.id
_entity.type
_entity.pdbx_description
1 polymer ?
#
loop_
_entity_poly.entity_id
_entity_poly.type
_entity_poly.pdbx_seq_one_letter_code
_entity_poly.pdbx_strand_id
1 'polypeptide(L)'
;MDEVEARLTEVMTASLESVVDVEHQVLPPARVVREWRLPEGDLSALVRWGLPRGEPGEFDFQVESEPVLVPNVSGPRESRLITPEDRLYSLGRWGSSDLAPYIGAVENDGRILAIRDKPLTAQDVHPDLREHYRDLYRPSVDLINSSMARLVEISWRWLAARDIVLSVDEPTARSSAEAVVEYFDRIGAYQRLILDHIERIDDQVRADDPESYWGQTVTDPGC
;
A
#
# COMPACT_ATOMS: atom_id res chain seq x y z
N MET A 1 -5.22 10.26 -26.19
CA MET A 1 -4.46 10.16 -24.94
C MET A 1 -4.46 11.54 -24.35
N ASP A 2 -5.12 11.69 -23.21
CA ASP A 2 -5.16 12.93 -22.46
C ASP A 2 -3.76 13.24 -21.90
N GLU A 3 -3.43 14.51 -21.65
CA GLU A 3 -2.11 14.92 -21.12
C GLU A 3 -1.84 14.28 -19.76
N VAL A 4 -2.87 14.18 -18.92
CA VAL A 4 -2.80 13.52 -17.61
C VAL A 4 -2.48 12.03 -17.76
N GLU A 5 -3.17 11.34 -18.66
CA GLU A 5 -2.93 9.92 -18.96
C GLU A 5 -1.50 9.67 -19.46
N ALA A 6 -0.97 10.57 -20.29
CA ALA A 6 0.40 10.51 -20.77
C ALA A 6 1.42 10.65 -19.62
N ARG A 7 1.22 11.64 -18.74
CA ARG A 7 2.08 11.88 -17.57
C ARG A 7 2.02 10.73 -16.57
N LEU A 8 0.83 10.16 -16.34
CA LEU A 8 0.67 8.97 -15.50
C LEU A 8 1.44 7.78 -16.08
N THR A 9 1.28 7.53 -17.38
CA THR A 9 2.00 6.45 -18.07
C THR A 9 3.52 6.64 -17.96
N GLU A 10 3.99 7.89 -18.09
CA GLU A 10 5.40 8.25 -17.95
C GLU A 10 5.92 7.89 -16.55
N VAL A 11 5.30 8.37 -15.46
CA VAL A 11 5.80 8.07 -14.09
C VAL A 11 5.66 6.60 -13.72
N MET A 12 4.63 5.91 -14.23
CA MET A 12 4.42 4.48 -13.98
C MET A 12 5.40 3.58 -14.75
N THR A 13 6.13 4.11 -15.75
CA THR A 13 7.07 3.32 -16.57
C THR A 13 8.51 3.84 -16.53
N ALA A 14 8.75 5.04 -16.02
CA ALA A 14 10.08 5.62 -15.87
C ALA A 14 10.99 4.77 -14.96
N SER A 15 12.31 4.98 -15.03
CA SER A 15 13.25 4.40 -14.07
C SER A 15 12.97 4.90 -12.65
N LEU A 16 13.21 4.07 -11.62
CA LEU A 16 13.04 4.53 -10.24
C LEU A 16 13.97 5.70 -9.90
N GLU A 17 15.17 5.74 -10.47
CA GLU A 17 16.12 6.86 -10.39
C GLU A 17 15.48 8.23 -10.67
N SER A 18 14.50 8.29 -11.59
CA SER A 18 13.85 9.55 -12.00
C SER A 18 12.54 9.84 -11.27
N VAL A 19 12.00 8.87 -10.53
CA VAL A 19 10.73 8.99 -9.81
C VAL A 19 10.96 9.21 -8.30
N VAL A 20 12.07 8.70 -7.77
CA VAL A 20 12.42 8.84 -6.35
C VAL A 20 12.76 10.29 -6.03
N ASP A 21 12.01 10.85 -5.08
CA ASP A 21 12.31 12.14 -4.47
C ASP A 21 13.12 11.95 -3.19
N VAL A 22 14.39 12.33 -3.22
CA VAL A 22 15.33 12.18 -2.10
C VAL A 22 14.89 12.97 -0.86
N GLU A 23 14.17 14.08 -1.01
CA GLU A 23 13.70 14.89 0.13
C GLU A 23 12.59 14.18 0.93
N HIS A 24 11.81 13.34 0.25
CA HIS A 24 10.74 12.55 0.83
C HIS A 24 11.17 11.12 1.18
N GLN A 25 12.44 10.77 1.01
CA GLN A 25 12.93 9.42 1.25
C GLN A 25 13.06 9.11 2.75
N VAL A 26 12.48 7.99 3.18
CA VAL A 26 12.68 7.37 4.49
C VAL A 26 13.53 6.12 4.31
N LEU A 27 14.71 6.10 4.95
CA LEU A 27 15.64 4.97 4.91
C LEU A 27 15.64 4.26 6.27
N PRO A 28 15.70 2.92 6.30
CA PRO A 28 15.93 2.20 7.54
C PRO A 28 17.38 2.44 8.03
N PRO A 29 17.66 2.23 9.33
CA PRO A 29 19.02 2.27 9.84
C PRO A 29 19.91 1.24 9.11
N ALA A 30 20.89 1.73 8.34
CA ALA A 30 21.69 0.89 7.42
C ALA A 30 22.44 -0.26 8.10
N ARG A 31 22.76 -0.13 9.40
CA ARG A 31 23.39 -1.22 10.16
C ARG A 31 22.39 -2.35 10.44
N VAL A 32 21.18 -1.99 10.83
CA VAL A 32 20.13 -2.91 11.29
C VAL A 32 19.57 -3.70 10.11
N VAL A 33 19.24 -2.99 9.02
CA VAL A 33 18.64 -3.64 7.83
C VAL A 33 19.57 -4.67 7.17
N ARG A 34 20.89 -4.53 7.33
CA ARG A 34 21.85 -5.53 6.84
C ARG A 34 21.86 -6.83 7.65
N GLU A 35 21.37 -6.78 8.89
CA GLU A 35 21.22 -7.94 9.76
C GLU A 35 19.86 -8.62 9.54
N TRP A 36 18.91 -7.95 8.88
CA TRP A 36 17.64 -8.55 8.50
C TRP A 36 17.83 -9.64 7.47
N ARG A 37 17.15 -10.77 7.68
CA ARG A 37 17.14 -11.89 6.75
C ARG A 37 16.06 -11.65 5.71
N LEU A 38 16.32 -10.78 4.76
CA LEU A 38 15.46 -10.57 3.59
C LEU A 38 16.21 -11.00 2.32
N PRO A 39 15.49 -11.30 1.21
CA PRO A 39 16.12 -11.54 -0.08
C PRO A 39 17.06 -10.39 -0.49
N GLU A 40 18.17 -10.70 -1.17
CA GLU A 40 19.19 -9.70 -1.52
C GLU A 40 18.63 -8.53 -2.35
N GLY A 41 17.73 -8.82 -3.29
CA GLY A 41 17.06 -7.80 -4.11
C GLY A 41 16.18 -6.87 -3.27
N ASP A 42 15.50 -7.41 -2.28
CA ASP A 42 14.64 -6.69 -1.34
C ASP A 42 15.46 -5.77 -0.42
N LEU A 43 16.57 -6.28 0.13
CA LEU A 43 17.52 -5.46 0.89
C LEU A 43 18.12 -4.34 0.04
N SER A 44 18.54 -4.68 -1.19
CA SER A 44 19.16 -3.72 -2.10
C SER A 44 18.20 -2.60 -2.47
N ALA A 45 16.95 -2.93 -2.77
CA ALA A 45 15.91 -1.95 -3.08
C ALA A 45 15.65 -1.04 -1.88
N LEU A 46 15.44 -1.62 -0.69
CA LEU A 46 15.13 -0.85 0.51
C LEU A 46 16.30 0.05 0.96
N VAL A 47 17.54 -0.43 0.92
CA VAL A 47 18.73 0.36 1.27
C VAL A 47 18.98 1.48 0.27
N ARG A 48 18.74 1.23 -1.02
CA ARG A 48 19.03 2.20 -2.07
C ARG A 48 17.94 3.27 -2.18
N TRP A 49 16.68 2.85 -2.13
CA TRP A 49 15.55 3.70 -2.49
C TRP A 49 14.65 4.06 -1.31
N GLY A 50 14.70 3.31 -0.20
CA GLY A 50 13.82 3.56 0.93
C GLY A 50 12.34 3.50 0.55
N LEU A 51 11.50 4.08 1.40
CA LEU A 51 10.08 4.31 1.13
C LEU A 51 9.78 5.81 1.16
N PRO A 52 8.76 6.29 0.43
CA PRO A 52 8.33 7.67 0.52
C PRO A 52 7.77 7.99 1.91
N ARG A 53 7.99 9.20 2.41
CA ARG A 53 7.37 9.74 3.62
C ARG A 53 5.92 10.11 3.34
N GLY A 54 5.00 9.70 4.21
CA GLY A 54 3.58 10.01 4.07
C GLY A 54 2.83 8.86 3.41
N GLU A 55 1.85 9.13 2.57
CA GLU A 55 1.10 8.05 1.92
C GLU A 55 2.00 7.09 1.10
N PRO A 56 1.68 5.78 1.08
CA PRO A 56 0.48 5.15 1.65
C PRO A 56 0.57 4.83 3.15
N GLY A 57 1.69 5.10 3.82
CA GLY A 57 1.90 4.65 5.19
C GLY A 57 2.92 5.43 5.99
N GLU A 58 2.71 5.49 7.30
CA GLU A 58 3.68 6.06 8.22
C GLU A 58 4.79 5.04 8.47
N PHE A 59 5.87 5.15 7.69
CA PHE A 59 7.01 4.26 7.81
C PHE A 59 7.94 4.68 8.95
N ASP A 60 7.95 3.86 9.99
CA ASP A 60 8.85 3.94 11.15
C ASP A 60 9.52 2.56 11.30
N PHE A 61 10.67 2.41 10.63
CA PHE A 61 11.37 1.14 10.57
C PHE A 61 11.85 0.72 11.95
N GLN A 62 11.64 -0.55 12.30
CA GLN A 62 12.21 -1.08 13.54
C GLN A 62 13.74 -0.92 13.58
N VAL A 63 14.28 -0.75 14.79
CA VAL A 63 15.71 -0.51 15.01
C VAL A 63 16.43 -1.78 15.49
N GLU A 64 15.68 -2.84 15.75
CA GLU A 64 16.17 -4.14 16.18
C GLU A 64 16.55 -5.02 14.97
N SER A 65 17.57 -5.85 15.15
CA SER A 65 18.01 -6.83 14.15
C SER A 65 17.11 -8.06 14.08
N GLU A 66 16.43 -8.37 15.19
CA GLU A 66 15.47 -9.49 15.28
C GLU A 66 14.06 -9.01 14.92
N PRO A 67 13.26 -9.83 14.24
CA PRO A 67 11.90 -9.46 13.86
C PRO A 67 11.00 -9.35 15.10
N VAL A 68 10.26 -8.23 15.22
CA VAL A 68 9.45 -7.92 16.42
C VAL A 68 7.96 -8.24 16.25
N LEU A 69 7.47 -8.35 15.02
CA LEU A 69 6.06 -8.60 14.76
C LEU A 69 5.77 -10.10 14.74
N VAL A 70 4.72 -10.47 15.47
CA VAL A 70 4.18 -11.84 15.53
C VAL A 70 2.80 -11.83 14.88
N PRO A 71 2.57 -12.62 13.83
CA PRO A 71 1.28 -12.62 13.13
C PRO A 71 0.19 -13.26 13.99
N ASN A 72 -1.00 -12.67 13.99
CA ASN A 72 -2.19 -13.34 14.52
C ASN A 72 -2.85 -14.19 13.43
N VAL A 73 -2.65 -15.50 13.49
CA VAL A 73 -3.30 -16.47 12.59
C VAL A 73 -4.65 -16.89 13.19
N SER A 74 -5.67 -16.05 13.02
CA SER A 74 -7.01 -16.25 13.60
C SER A 74 -7.92 -17.18 12.79
N GLY A 75 -7.59 -17.50 11.53
CA GLY A 75 -8.44 -18.33 10.70
C GLY A 75 -7.83 -18.80 9.37
N PRO A 76 -8.63 -19.50 8.55
CA PRO A 76 -8.15 -20.11 7.30
C PRO A 76 -7.69 -19.12 6.23
N ARG A 77 -8.07 -17.83 6.32
CA ARG A 77 -7.59 -16.80 5.38
C ARG A 77 -6.15 -16.43 5.71
N GLU A 78 -5.87 -16.15 6.99
CA GLU A 78 -4.54 -15.84 7.48
C GLU A 78 -3.57 -17.02 7.29
N SER A 79 -4.02 -18.25 7.57
CA SER A 79 -3.18 -19.47 7.42
C SER A 79 -2.72 -19.75 5.99
N ARG A 80 -3.32 -19.10 4.97
CA ARG A 80 -2.85 -19.21 3.58
C ARG A 80 -1.64 -18.32 3.31
N LEU A 81 -1.47 -17.27 4.10
CA LEU A 81 -0.42 -16.27 3.92
C LEU A 81 0.75 -16.53 4.86
N ILE A 82 0.48 -16.94 6.09
CA ILE A 82 1.51 -17.01 7.13
C ILE A 82 1.25 -18.12 8.15
N THR A 83 2.33 -18.59 8.78
CA THR A 83 2.30 -19.55 9.90
C THR A 83 2.50 -18.85 11.25
N PRO A 84 2.06 -19.44 12.37
CA PRO A 84 2.31 -18.89 13.71
C PRO A 84 3.79 -18.73 14.06
N GLU A 85 4.67 -19.49 13.41
CA GLU A 85 6.11 -19.48 13.63
C GLU A 85 6.81 -18.34 12.90
N ASP A 86 6.21 -17.82 11.83
CA ASP A 86 6.78 -16.72 11.05
C ASP A 86 6.92 -15.45 11.91
N ARG A 87 7.93 -14.66 11.58
CA ARG A 87 8.24 -13.40 12.23
C ARG A 87 8.46 -12.34 11.18
N LEU A 88 8.09 -11.09 11.50
CA LEU A 88 8.19 -10.00 10.55
C LEU A 88 8.97 -8.81 11.14
N TYR A 89 9.73 -8.16 10.26
CA TYR A 89 10.36 -6.87 10.55
C TYR A 89 9.33 -5.76 10.41
N SER A 90 9.11 -4.97 11.46
CA SER A 90 8.17 -3.84 11.41
C SER A 90 8.69 -2.72 10.52
N LEU A 91 7.83 -2.25 9.61
CA LEU A 91 8.12 -1.16 8.69
C LEU A 91 7.35 0.12 9.05
N GLY A 92 6.41 0.05 10.00
CA GLY A 92 5.50 1.15 10.34
C GLY A 92 4.03 0.74 10.19
N ARG A 93 3.19 1.65 9.72
CA ARG A 93 1.74 1.48 9.59
C ARG A 93 1.21 1.86 8.21
N TRP A 94 0.14 1.20 7.77
CA TRP A 94 -0.55 1.53 6.51
C TRP A 94 -1.68 2.53 6.75
N GLY A 95 -1.45 3.80 6.42
CA GLY A 95 -2.28 4.95 6.79
C GLY A 95 -1.90 5.59 8.14
N SER A 96 -2.60 6.67 8.49
CA SER A 96 -2.28 7.56 9.63
C SER A 96 -3.17 7.34 10.86
N SER A 97 -4.17 6.46 10.79
CA SER A 97 -5.08 6.21 11.92
C SER A 97 -4.48 5.25 12.95
N ASP A 98 -4.91 5.36 14.21
CA ASP A 98 -4.52 4.40 15.25
C ASP A 98 -4.99 2.96 14.94
N LEU A 99 -5.99 2.81 14.07
CA LEU A 99 -6.55 1.54 13.60
C LEU A 99 -5.87 1.02 12.32
N ALA A 100 -4.90 1.77 11.77
CA ALA A 100 -4.08 1.34 10.66
C ALA A 100 -3.34 0.04 11.04
N PRO A 101 -3.33 -0.98 10.15
CA PRO A 101 -2.56 -2.17 10.41
C PRO A 101 -1.06 -1.84 10.40
N TYR A 102 -0.29 -2.59 11.18
CA TYR A 102 1.16 -2.59 11.06
C TYR A 102 1.57 -3.21 9.72
N ILE A 103 2.67 -2.75 9.17
CA ILE A 103 3.27 -3.32 7.96
C ILE A 103 4.50 -4.12 8.38
N GLY A 104 4.57 -5.38 7.96
CA GLY A 104 5.70 -6.25 8.27
C GLY A 104 6.29 -6.92 7.03
N ALA A 105 7.62 -7.00 6.98
CA ALA A 105 8.34 -7.85 6.01
C ALA A 105 8.63 -9.22 6.62
N VAL A 106 8.14 -10.29 6.00
CA VAL A 106 8.32 -11.67 6.48
C VAL A 106 9.79 -12.08 6.40
N GLU A 107 10.33 -12.61 7.50
CA GLU A 107 11.71 -13.13 7.56
C GLU A 107 11.94 -14.21 6.49
N ASN A 108 13.09 -14.15 5.82
CA ASN A 108 13.59 -15.01 4.73
C ASN A 108 12.82 -14.92 3.40
N ASP A 109 11.54 -14.51 3.44
CA ASP A 109 10.62 -14.50 2.31
C ASP A 109 10.50 -13.11 1.66
N GLY A 110 10.46 -12.04 2.47
CA GLY A 110 10.39 -10.67 1.98
C GLY A 110 8.99 -10.18 1.60
N ARG A 111 7.98 -11.08 1.58
CA ARG A 111 6.56 -10.68 1.45
C ARG A 111 6.19 -9.61 2.47
N ILE A 112 5.36 -8.67 2.04
CA ILE A 112 4.90 -7.55 2.86
C ILE A 112 3.46 -7.80 3.25
N LEU A 113 3.21 -7.90 4.55
CA LEU A 113 1.91 -8.17 5.10
C LEU A 113 1.43 -7.02 5.97
N ALA A 114 0.13 -6.75 5.91
CA ALA A 114 -0.58 -5.97 6.89
C ALA A 114 -0.95 -6.85 8.08
N ILE A 115 -0.64 -6.41 9.30
CA ILE A 115 -0.83 -7.13 10.55
C ILE A 115 -1.73 -6.34 11.50
N ARG A 116 -2.77 -7.01 12.01
CA ARG A 116 -3.68 -6.51 13.05
C ARG A 116 -3.69 -7.46 14.25
N ASP A 117 -4.04 -6.91 15.40
CA ASP A 117 -4.18 -7.69 16.63
C ASP A 117 -5.28 -8.75 16.56
N LYS A 118 -6.33 -8.49 15.76
CA LYS A 118 -7.43 -9.43 15.49
C LYS A 118 -8.13 -9.06 14.17
N PRO A 119 -8.88 -9.99 13.56
CA PRO A 119 -9.73 -9.67 12.43
C PRO A 119 -10.75 -8.59 12.80
N LEU A 120 -11.04 -7.68 11.86
CA LEU A 120 -12.15 -6.74 12.01
C LEU A 120 -13.44 -7.42 11.56
N THR A 121 -14.43 -7.41 12.43
CA THR A 121 -15.72 -8.06 12.20
C THR A 121 -16.87 -7.09 12.41
N ALA A 122 -18.10 -7.51 12.05
CA ALA A 122 -19.31 -6.78 12.39
C ALA A 122 -19.44 -6.44 13.90
N GLN A 123 -18.82 -7.21 14.80
CA GLN A 123 -18.89 -6.91 16.24
C GLN A 123 -18.08 -5.68 16.63
N ASP A 124 -17.12 -5.30 15.80
CA ASP A 124 -16.22 -4.17 16.02
C ASP A 124 -16.79 -2.84 15.48
N VAL A 125 -17.91 -2.88 14.75
CA VAL A 125 -18.63 -1.67 14.33
C VAL A 125 -19.72 -1.29 15.33
N HIS A 126 -20.16 -0.02 15.27
CA HIS A 126 -21.24 0.52 16.10
C HIS A 126 -22.50 -0.39 16.01
N PRO A 127 -23.21 -0.66 17.13
CA PRO A 127 -24.37 -1.57 17.14
C PRO A 127 -25.39 -1.34 16.03
N ASP A 128 -25.71 -0.07 15.74
CA ASP A 128 -26.68 0.31 14.71
C ASP A 128 -26.23 0.00 13.28
N LEU A 129 -24.92 -0.18 13.06
CA LEU A 129 -24.35 -0.50 11.75
C LEU A 129 -24.12 -2.00 11.56
N ARG A 130 -24.25 -2.82 12.60
CA ARG A 130 -23.90 -4.25 12.55
C ARG A 130 -24.71 -5.04 11.53
N GLU A 131 -26.00 -4.74 11.39
CA GLU A 131 -26.83 -5.41 10.39
C GLU A 131 -26.39 -5.06 8.96
N HIS A 132 -26.01 -3.81 8.74
CA HIS A 132 -25.50 -3.35 7.44
C HIS A 132 -24.15 -4.00 7.11
N TYR A 133 -23.30 -4.20 8.11
CA TYR A 133 -21.97 -4.81 7.98
C TYR A 133 -21.92 -6.25 8.50
N ARG A 134 -23.03 -7.00 8.45
CA ARG A 134 -23.11 -8.34 9.06
C ARG A 134 -22.07 -9.33 8.51
N ASP A 135 -21.68 -9.13 7.25
CA ASP A 135 -20.72 -9.96 6.52
C ASP A 135 -19.29 -9.36 6.54
N LEU A 136 -19.06 -8.29 7.31
CA LEU A 136 -17.75 -7.66 7.44
C LEU A 136 -16.76 -8.64 8.09
N TYR A 137 -15.70 -8.92 7.34
CA TYR A 137 -14.54 -9.64 7.82
C TYR A 137 -13.29 -9.11 7.11
N ARG A 138 -12.48 -8.31 7.82
CA ARG A 138 -11.11 -7.99 7.39
C ARG A 138 -10.13 -8.86 8.18
N PRO A 139 -9.28 -9.65 7.51
CA PRO A 139 -8.40 -10.58 8.19
C PRO A 139 -7.36 -9.85 9.07
N SER A 140 -6.83 -10.55 10.07
CA SER A 140 -5.74 -10.02 10.90
C SER A 140 -4.40 -10.01 10.18
N VAL A 141 -4.27 -10.81 9.12
CA VAL A 141 -3.10 -10.84 8.24
C VAL A 141 -3.58 -10.75 6.81
N ASP A 142 -2.99 -9.83 6.05
CA ASP A 142 -3.37 -9.63 4.67
C ASP A 142 -2.16 -9.22 3.80
N LEU A 143 -2.19 -9.54 2.52
CA LEU A 143 -1.08 -9.25 1.62
C LEU A 143 -1.12 -7.80 1.16
N ILE A 144 0.03 -7.11 1.24
CA ILE A 144 0.22 -5.79 0.61
C ILE A 144 1.02 -5.97 -0.68
N ASN A 145 2.17 -6.65 -0.59
CA ASN A 145 3.05 -6.89 -1.72
C ASN A 145 3.76 -8.24 -1.61
N SER A 146 4.10 -8.83 -2.75
CA SER A 146 4.85 -10.09 -2.83
C SER A 146 6.31 -9.96 -2.42
N SER A 147 6.88 -8.76 -2.39
CA SER A 147 8.24 -8.51 -1.90
C SER A 147 8.47 -7.06 -1.47
N MET A 148 9.54 -6.81 -0.72
CA MET A 148 9.95 -5.45 -0.34
C MET A 148 10.35 -4.61 -1.56
N ALA A 149 11.07 -5.18 -2.52
CA ALA A 149 11.44 -4.47 -3.74
C ALA A 149 10.20 -4.00 -4.52
N ARG A 150 9.12 -4.79 -4.54
CA ARG A 150 7.84 -4.41 -5.15
C ARG A 150 7.14 -3.30 -4.37
N LEU A 151 7.11 -3.38 -3.04
CA LEU A 151 6.58 -2.31 -2.20
C LEU A 151 7.31 -0.99 -2.46
N VAL A 152 8.65 -1.01 -2.49
CA VAL A 152 9.49 0.16 -2.76
C VAL A 152 9.15 0.76 -4.13
N GLU A 153 9.11 -0.07 -5.18
CA GLU A 153 8.82 0.40 -6.53
C GLU A 153 7.43 1.02 -6.63
N ILE A 154 6.41 0.32 -6.12
CA ILE A 154 5.03 0.76 -6.22
C ILE A 154 4.79 2.03 -5.39
N SER A 155 5.36 2.13 -4.19
CA SER A 155 5.17 3.30 -3.32
C SER A 155 5.69 4.59 -3.97
N TRP A 156 6.88 4.55 -4.58
CA TRP A 156 7.42 5.72 -5.28
C TRP A 156 6.61 6.10 -6.52
N ARG A 157 6.22 5.12 -7.32
CA ARG A 157 5.38 5.37 -8.50
C ARG A 157 4.00 5.89 -8.13
N TRP A 158 3.40 5.35 -7.09
CA TRP A 158 2.13 5.82 -6.56
C TRP A 158 2.24 7.28 -6.09
N LEU A 159 3.25 7.63 -5.30
CA LEU A 159 3.41 9.00 -4.82
C LEU A 159 3.48 10.00 -5.99
N ALA A 160 4.28 9.69 -7.01
CA ALA A 160 4.38 10.53 -8.20
C ALA A 160 3.08 10.59 -9.02
N ALA A 161 2.37 9.46 -9.15
CA ALA A 161 1.09 9.39 -9.86
C ALA A 161 -0.03 10.14 -9.12
N ARG A 162 -0.05 10.06 -7.78
CA ARG A 162 -1.03 10.73 -6.92
C ARG A 162 -1.03 12.23 -7.16
N ASP A 163 0.14 12.86 -7.17
CA ASP A 163 0.24 14.31 -7.38
C ASP A 163 -0.28 14.74 -8.76
N ILE A 164 -0.14 13.88 -9.77
CA ILE A 164 -0.72 14.10 -11.10
C ILE A 164 -2.25 14.02 -11.04
N VAL A 165 -2.81 13.00 -10.38
CA VAL A 165 -4.27 12.85 -10.23
C VAL A 165 -4.86 14.00 -9.42
N LEU A 166 -4.22 14.41 -8.32
CA LEU A 166 -4.66 15.53 -7.49
C LEU A 166 -4.56 16.90 -8.20
N SER A 167 -3.81 16.98 -9.30
CA SER A 167 -3.73 18.20 -10.12
C SER A 167 -4.87 18.36 -11.14
N VAL A 168 -5.75 17.36 -11.25
CA VAL A 168 -6.93 17.42 -12.15
C VAL A 168 -7.97 18.36 -11.55
N ASP A 169 -8.43 19.33 -12.34
CA ASP A 169 -9.40 20.33 -11.89
C ASP A 169 -10.73 19.70 -11.45
N GLU A 170 -11.06 19.86 -10.18
CA GLU A 170 -12.33 19.42 -9.62
C GLU A 170 -13.49 20.34 -10.07
N PRO A 171 -14.65 19.79 -10.46
CA PRO A 171 -15.84 20.55 -10.74
C PRO A 171 -16.25 21.43 -9.56
N THR A 172 -16.44 22.72 -9.80
CA THR A 172 -16.98 23.64 -8.79
C THR A 172 -18.45 23.36 -8.50
N ALA A 173 -18.97 23.89 -7.39
CA ALA A 173 -20.39 23.82 -7.03
C ALA A 173 -21.37 24.42 -8.08
N ARG A 174 -20.87 25.16 -9.08
CA ARG A 174 -21.66 25.72 -10.18
C ARG A 174 -21.62 24.89 -11.47
N SER A 175 -20.85 23.81 -11.49
CA SER A 175 -20.70 22.94 -12.66
C SER A 175 -22.00 22.21 -12.96
N SER A 176 -22.19 21.80 -14.21
CA SER A 176 -23.31 20.94 -14.58
C SER A 176 -23.14 19.54 -13.99
N ALA A 177 -24.25 18.80 -13.85
CA ALA A 177 -24.19 17.40 -13.45
C ALA A 177 -23.37 16.55 -14.44
N GLU A 178 -23.43 16.86 -15.74
CA GLU A 178 -22.64 16.19 -16.78
C GLU A 178 -21.13 16.38 -16.57
N ALA A 179 -20.69 17.60 -16.23
CA ALA A 179 -19.28 17.87 -15.95
C ALA A 179 -18.78 17.14 -14.69
N VAL A 180 -19.65 16.98 -13.69
CA VAL A 180 -19.36 16.20 -12.48
C VAL A 180 -19.19 14.71 -12.82
N VAL A 181 -20.10 14.15 -13.61
CA VAL A 181 -20.00 12.75 -14.07
C VAL A 181 -18.75 12.53 -14.90
N GLU A 182 -18.47 13.40 -15.87
CA GLU A 182 -17.26 13.32 -16.72
C GLU A 182 -15.97 13.42 -15.90
N TYR A 183 -15.95 14.23 -14.83
CA TYR A 183 -14.83 14.25 -13.90
C TYR A 183 -14.62 12.91 -13.20
N PHE A 184 -15.66 12.34 -12.59
CA PHE A 184 -15.54 11.05 -11.90
C PHE A 184 -15.19 9.91 -12.85
N ASP A 185 -15.73 9.90 -14.07
CA ASP A 185 -15.37 8.93 -15.11
C ASP A 185 -13.88 9.02 -15.47
N ARG A 186 -13.33 10.25 -15.57
CA ARG A 186 -11.89 10.47 -15.82
C ARG A 186 -11.02 10.01 -14.64
N ILE A 187 -11.38 10.39 -13.41
CA ILE A 187 -10.65 9.94 -12.20
C ILE A 187 -10.66 8.42 -12.11
N GLY A 188 -11.80 7.77 -12.34
CA GLY A 188 -11.90 6.30 -12.36
C GLY A 188 -11.01 5.66 -13.43
N ALA A 189 -10.91 6.27 -14.62
CA ALA A 189 -10.01 5.80 -15.67
C ALA A 189 -8.51 5.93 -15.27
N TYR A 190 -8.12 7.01 -14.62
CA TYR A 190 -6.75 7.19 -14.13
C TYR A 190 -6.40 6.23 -12.99
N GLN A 191 -7.31 6.04 -12.03
CA GLN A 191 -7.16 5.06 -10.95
C GLN A 191 -6.99 3.66 -11.51
N ARG A 192 -7.79 3.30 -12.52
CA ARG A 192 -7.65 2.00 -13.20
C ARG A 192 -6.29 1.84 -13.87
N LEU A 193 -5.83 2.87 -14.59
CA LEU A 193 -4.51 2.86 -15.23
C LEU A 193 -3.39 2.61 -14.20
N ILE A 194 -3.44 3.28 -13.05
CA ILE A 194 -2.47 3.11 -11.97
C ILE A 194 -2.50 1.68 -11.45
N LEU A 195 -3.69 1.15 -11.11
CA LEU A 195 -3.85 -0.21 -10.60
C LEU A 195 -3.37 -1.27 -11.61
N ASP A 196 -3.64 -1.09 -12.90
CA ASP A 196 -3.13 -1.97 -13.96
C ASP A 196 -1.60 -1.98 -14.02
N HIS A 197 -0.95 -0.85 -13.75
CA HIS A 197 0.51 -0.79 -13.65
C HIS A 197 1.05 -1.42 -12.36
N ILE A 198 0.34 -1.26 -11.24
CA ILE A 198 0.68 -1.91 -9.97
C ILE A 198 0.65 -3.43 -10.14
N GLU A 199 -0.40 -4.00 -10.74
CA GLU A 199 -0.50 -5.45 -11.00
C GLU A 199 0.63 -5.95 -11.93
N ARG A 200 1.10 -5.13 -12.87
CA ARG A 200 2.26 -5.50 -13.72
C ARG A 200 3.57 -5.55 -12.94
N ILE A 201 3.71 -4.70 -11.92
CA ILE A 201 4.89 -4.69 -11.04
C ILE A 201 4.80 -5.87 -10.07
N ASP A 202 3.61 -6.14 -9.53
CA ASP A 202 3.35 -7.19 -8.55
C ASP A 202 2.06 -7.95 -8.90
N ASP A 203 2.18 -9.13 -9.50
CA ASP A 203 1.06 -9.91 -10.02
C ASP A 203 0.20 -10.57 -8.94
N GLN A 204 0.61 -10.45 -7.67
CA GLN A 204 -0.21 -10.84 -6.52
C GLN A 204 -1.15 -9.72 -6.07
N VAL A 205 -0.91 -8.48 -6.50
CA VAL A 205 -1.82 -7.34 -6.29
C VAL A 205 -2.74 -7.24 -7.50
N ARG A 206 -4.03 -7.57 -7.31
CA ARG A 206 -5.01 -7.56 -8.40
C ARG A 206 -5.60 -6.18 -8.59
N ALA A 207 -5.54 -5.64 -9.80
CA ALA A 207 -6.12 -4.34 -10.11
C ALA A 207 -7.65 -4.31 -9.96
N ASP A 208 -8.29 -5.47 -10.08
CA ASP A 208 -9.74 -5.66 -9.92
C ASP A 208 -10.17 -5.98 -8.48
N ASP A 209 -9.26 -6.03 -7.51
CA ASP A 209 -9.59 -6.28 -6.11
C ASP A 209 -9.74 -4.95 -5.33
N PRO A 210 -10.99 -4.46 -5.13
CA PRO A 210 -11.23 -3.22 -4.40
C PRO A 210 -10.91 -3.33 -2.91
N GLU A 211 -10.79 -4.55 -2.36
CA GLU A 211 -10.45 -4.75 -0.94
C GLU A 211 -8.94 -4.77 -0.71
N SER A 212 -8.12 -4.82 -1.76
CA SER A 212 -6.67 -4.72 -1.64
C SER A 212 -6.23 -3.36 -1.09
N TYR A 213 -5.10 -3.31 -0.39
CA TYR A 213 -4.56 -2.05 0.14
C TYR A 213 -4.27 -1.03 -0.93
N TRP A 214 -3.70 -1.46 -2.06
CA TRP A 214 -3.45 -0.59 -3.20
C TRP A 214 -4.75 -0.16 -3.87
N GLY A 215 -5.75 -1.04 -3.99
CA GLY A 215 -7.10 -0.69 -4.43
C GLY A 215 -7.66 0.47 -3.61
N GLN A 216 -7.73 0.30 -2.29
CA GLN A 216 -8.22 1.33 -1.36
C GLN A 216 -7.40 2.63 -1.46
N THR A 217 -6.07 2.54 -1.43
CA THR A 217 -5.16 3.70 -1.46
C THR A 217 -5.31 4.50 -2.77
N VAL A 218 -5.43 3.83 -3.91
CA VAL A 218 -5.55 4.49 -5.22
C VAL A 218 -6.94 5.10 -5.39
N THR A 219 -7.99 4.41 -4.92
CA THR A 219 -9.37 4.89 -5.06
C THR A 219 -9.78 5.95 -4.04
N ASP A 220 -9.06 6.03 -2.92
CA ASP A 220 -9.27 6.99 -1.83
C ASP A 220 -7.94 7.67 -1.43
N PRO A 221 -7.41 8.56 -2.27
CA PRO A 221 -6.08 9.19 -2.09
C PRO A 221 -6.02 10.27 -0.99
N GLY A 222 -6.98 10.26 -0.05
CA GLY A 222 -7.11 11.21 1.04
C GLY A 222 -8.23 12.24 0.82
N CYS A 223 -9.43 11.91 1.30
CA CYS A 223 -10.44 12.89 1.71
C CYS A 223 -10.23 13.31 3.17
#